data_AF-A7NRM3-F1
#
_entry.id   AF-A7NRM3-F1
#
_cell.length_a   1.000
_cell.length_b   1.000
_cell.length_c   1.000
_cell.angle_alpha   90.00
_cell.angle_beta   90.00
_cell.angle_gamma   90.00
#
_symmetry.space_group_name_H-M   'P 1'
#
loop_
_entity.id
_entity.type
_entity.pdbx_description
1 polymer ?
#
loop_
_entity_poly.entity_id
_entity_poly.type
_entity_poly.pdbx_seq_one_letter_code
_entity_poly.pdbx_strand_id
1 'polypeptide(L)'
;MKDRSYFIEAALRYEELLESGQIISLDAFVAQEPPEVREELRAFLEFNLTLGELDEPAVLSPTEEAAADRVMALAGAAWEREVSGGPLQNLTDLRKARHMTVGRLARHLKLPVDLLARLERGKVRVATIPERLIERLAEALQTTSSVIRAALLAPPPISANARLNAEDGIVEPEEMVVSFAQAFADSAPTEEEYAAWADTLSSARR
;
A
#
# COMPACT_ATOMS: atom_id res chain seq x y z
N MET A 1 33.07 -22.75 13.82
CA MET A 1 32.20 -22.11 12.82
C MET A 1 32.39 -22.87 11.54
N LYS A 2 31.46 -23.76 11.18
CA LYS A 2 31.52 -24.47 9.91
C LYS A 2 31.22 -23.47 8.80
N ASP A 3 31.98 -23.56 7.72
CA ASP A 3 31.94 -22.59 6.65
C ASP A 3 30.60 -22.69 5.91
N ARG A 4 29.85 -21.59 5.85
CA ARG A 4 28.56 -21.52 5.14
C ARG A 4 28.67 -21.99 3.69
N SER A 5 29.86 -21.83 3.11
CA SER A 5 30.22 -22.26 1.76
C SER A 5 30.03 -23.77 1.56
N TYR A 6 30.33 -24.59 2.57
CA TYR A 6 30.22 -26.05 2.49
C TYR A 6 28.76 -26.53 2.35
N PHE A 7 27.83 -25.93 3.08
CA PHE A 7 26.41 -26.30 3.00
C PHE A 7 25.78 -25.92 1.67
N ILE A 8 26.22 -24.80 1.08
CA ILE A 8 25.79 -24.36 -0.25
C ILE A 8 26.30 -25.33 -1.32
N GLU A 9 27.58 -25.70 -1.27
CA GLU A 9 28.15 -26.68 -2.21
C GLU A 9 27.49 -28.07 -2.08
N ALA A 10 27.15 -28.49 -0.86
CA ALA A 10 26.42 -29.74 -0.63
C ALA A 10 24.98 -29.70 -1.15
N ALA A 11 24.31 -28.55 -1.09
CA ALA A 11 22.97 -28.37 -1.67
C ALA A 11 22.98 -28.44 -3.19
N LEU A 12 23.91 -27.73 -3.84
CA LEU A 12 24.07 -27.77 -5.30
C LEU A 12 24.38 -29.20 -5.80
N ARG A 13 25.22 -29.95 -5.08
CA ARG A 13 25.50 -31.36 -5.40
C ARG A 13 24.25 -32.24 -5.27
N TYR A 14 23.40 -31.98 -4.28
CA TYR A 14 22.17 -32.75 -4.09
C TYR A 14 21.13 -32.41 -5.17
N GLU A 15 21.00 -31.15 -5.54
CA GLU A 15 20.13 -30.69 -6.64
C GLU A 15 20.57 -31.29 -7.99
N GLU A 16 21.86 -31.28 -8.31
CA GLU A 16 22.40 -31.89 -9.55
C GLU A 16 22.11 -33.41 -9.62
N LEU A 17 22.12 -34.11 -8.48
CA LEU A 17 21.75 -35.54 -8.42
C LEU A 17 20.25 -35.75 -8.69
N LEU A 18 19.39 -34.83 -8.24
CA LEU A 18 17.95 -34.87 -8.53
C LEU A 18 17.67 -34.52 -10.00
N GLU A 19 18.34 -33.50 -10.56
CA GLU A 19 18.19 -33.08 -11.96
C GLU A 19 18.69 -34.12 -12.95
N SER A 20 19.78 -34.83 -12.62
CA SER A 20 20.30 -35.93 -13.43
C SER A 20 19.40 -37.18 -13.42
N GLY A 21 18.26 -37.13 -12.72
CA GLY A 21 17.28 -38.21 -12.65
C GLY A 21 17.68 -39.33 -11.70
N GLN A 22 18.66 -39.09 -10.82
CA GLN A 22 19.11 -40.07 -9.85
C GLN A 22 18.20 -40.03 -8.61
N ILE A 23 17.53 -41.15 -8.33
CA ILE A 23 16.65 -41.27 -7.17
C ILE A 23 17.50 -41.59 -5.94
N ILE A 24 18.12 -40.57 -5.35
CA ILE A 24 18.80 -40.64 -4.05
C ILE A 24 17.92 -39.99 -2.99
N SER A 25 17.73 -40.65 -1.84
CA SER A 25 17.03 -40.04 -0.72
C SER A 25 17.94 -39.09 0.04
N LEU A 26 17.36 -38.07 0.66
CA LEU A 26 18.09 -37.11 1.48
C LEU A 26 18.92 -37.80 2.57
N ASP A 27 18.34 -38.81 3.23
CA ASP A 27 19.04 -39.60 4.25
C ASP A 27 20.26 -40.34 3.68
N ALA A 28 20.16 -40.88 2.47
CA ALA A 28 21.25 -41.58 1.82
C ALA A 28 22.37 -40.64 1.36
N PHE A 29 22.02 -39.40 0.98
CA PHE A 29 23.00 -38.36 0.65
C PHE A 29 23.73 -37.87 1.91
N VAL A 30 22.99 -37.50 2.96
CA VAL A 30 23.55 -37.00 4.22
C VAL A 30 24.43 -38.07 4.91
N ALA A 31 24.11 -39.36 4.77
CA ALA A 31 24.92 -40.44 5.32
C ALA A 31 26.34 -40.53 4.72
N GLN A 32 26.57 -39.99 3.52
CA GLN A 32 27.88 -39.96 2.86
C GLN A 32 28.78 -38.82 3.32
N GLU A 33 28.21 -37.83 4.01
CA GLU A 33 28.91 -36.66 4.50
C GLU A 33 29.51 -36.91 5.90
N PRO A 34 30.49 -36.11 6.37
CA PRO A 34 31.12 -36.29 7.67
C PRO A 34 30.09 -36.29 8.81
N PRO A 35 30.21 -37.20 9.81
CA PRO A 35 29.20 -37.38 10.87
C PRO A 35 28.90 -36.09 11.64
N GLU A 36 29.90 -35.22 11.75
CA GLU A 36 29.81 -33.94 12.46
C GLU A 36 28.88 -32.92 11.79
N VAL A 37 28.66 -33.02 10.47
CA VAL A 37 27.86 -32.06 9.68
C VAL A 37 26.49 -32.60 9.27
N ARG A 38 26.20 -33.88 9.52
CA ARG A 38 24.99 -34.56 9.02
C ARG A 38 23.68 -33.92 9.45
N GLU A 39 23.53 -33.67 10.75
CA GLU A 39 22.32 -33.04 11.32
C GLU A 39 22.08 -31.63 10.76
N GLU A 40 23.15 -30.84 10.67
CA GLU A 40 23.08 -29.45 10.20
C GLU A 40 22.84 -29.39 8.68
N LEU A 41 23.47 -30.28 7.92
CA LEU A 41 23.27 -30.42 6.49
C LEU A 41 21.85 -30.91 6.18
N ARG A 42 21.35 -31.89 6.94
CA ARG A 42 19.96 -32.37 6.81
C ARG A 42 18.98 -31.23 7.01
N ALA A 43 19.10 -30.47 8.10
CA ALA A 43 18.23 -29.34 8.38
C ALA A 43 18.30 -28.28 7.28
N PHE A 44 19.50 -28.00 6.75
CA PHE A 44 19.70 -27.06 5.65
C PHE A 44 19.04 -27.51 4.35
N LEU A 45 19.19 -28.79 3.98
CA LEU A 45 18.60 -29.36 2.77
C LEU A 45 17.08 -29.52 2.89
N GLU A 46 16.56 -29.94 4.04
CA GLU A 46 15.11 -29.97 4.28
C GLU A 46 14.50 -28.58 4.17
N PHE A 47 15.15 -27.55 4.72
CA PHE A 47 14.72 -26.17 4.59
C PHE A 47 14.71 -25.70 3.13
N ASN A 48 15.77 -26.00 2.37
CA ASN A 48 15.87 -25.63 0.95
C ASN A 48 14.81 -26.35 0.09
N LEU A 49 14.68 -27.68 0.24
CA LEU A 49 13.70 -28.49 -0.50
C LEU A 49 12.24 -28.13 -0.18
N THR A 50 11.96 -27.69 1.04
CA THR A 50 10.60 -27.28 1.46
C THR A 50 10.19 -25.94 0.85
N LEU A 51 11.15 -25.07 0.56
CA LEU A 51 10.87 -23.75 -0.01
C LEU A 51 10.73 -23.79 -1.54
N GLY A 52 11.17 -24.87 -2.19
CA GLY A 52 11.30 -24.92 -3.65
C GLY A 52 12.37 -23.95 -4.13
N GLU A 53 12.82 -24.09 -5.37
CA GLU A 53 13.67 -23.07 -6.00
C GLU A 53 13.01 -21.70 -5.76
N LEU A 54 13.75 -20.79 -5.15
CA LEU A 54 13.39 -19.38 -5.21
C LEU A 54 13.44 -19.06 -6.70
N ASP A 55 12.27 -19.01 -7.36
CA ASP A 55 12.14 -18.49 -8.72
C ASP A 55 13.07 -17.27 -8.83
N GLU A 56 13.91 -17.24 -9.88
CA GLU A 56 14.73 -16.06 -10.18
C GLU A 56 13.86 -14.83 -9.94
N PRO A 57 14.28 -13.87 -9.11
CA PRO A 57 13.43 -12.76 -8.71
C PRO A 57 12.91 -12.13 -9.98
N ALA A 58 11.61 -12.28 -10.22
CA ALA A 58 10.99 -11.82 -11.44
C ALA A 58 11.46 -10.38 -11.64
N VAL A 59 12.15 -10.11 -12.74
CA VAL A 59 12.63 -8.76 -13.05
C VAL A 59 11.39 -7.94 -13.33
N LEU A 60 10.84 -7.34 -12.27
CA LEU A 60 9.67 -6.51 -12.34
C LEU A 60 10.02 -5.31 -13.23
N SER A 61 9.16 -5.02 -14.19
CA SER A 61 9.26 -3.73 -14.87
C SER A 61 9.13 -2.60 -13.85
N PRO A 62 9.66 -1.40 -14.11
CA PRO A 62 9.53 -0.26 -13.20
C PRO A 62 8.07 0.05 -12.81
N THR A 63 7.11 -0.30 -13.68
CA THR A 63 5.68 -0.17 -13.42
C THR A 63 5.13 -1.22 -12.47
N GLU A 64 5.64 -2.45 -12.52
CA GLU A 64 5.26 -3.55 -11.63
C GLU A 64 5.93 -3.39 -10.27
N GLU A 65 7.16 -2.89 -10.23
CA GLU A 65 7.87 -2.53 -9.00
C GLU A 65 7.12 -1.43 -8.25
N ALA A 66 6.72 -0.36 -8.94
CA ALA A 66 5.88 0.69 -8.34
C ALA A 66 4.49 0.17 -7.90
N ALA A 67 3.96 -0.87 -8.54
CA ALA A 67 2.71 -1.51 -8.11
C ALA A 67 2.92 -2.39 -6.88
N ALA A 68 4.01 -3.16 -6.85
CA ALA A 68 4.42 -4.00 -5.72
C ALA A 68 4.72 -3.14 -4.49
N ASP A 69 5.45 -2.03 -4.64
CA ASP A 69 5.70 -1.06 -3.57
C ASP A 69 4.41 -0.49 -3.01
N ARG A 70 3.43 -0.18 -3.87
CA ARG A 70 2.10 0.25 -3.42
C ARG A 70 1.40 -0.84 -2.63
N VAL A 71 1.41 -2.09 -3.10
CA VAL A 71 0.77 -3.22 -2.40
C VAL A 71 1.47 -3.50 -1.07
N MET A 72 2.80 -3.47 -1.02
CA MET A 72 3.59 -3.66 0.19
C MET A 72 3.40 -2.54 1.20
N ALA A 73 3.31 -1.28 0.75
CA ALA A 73 2.97 -0.15 1.63
C ALA A 73 1.55 -0.28 2.21
N LEU A 74 0.60 -0.80 1.42
CA LEU A 74 -0.77 -1.07 1.89
C LEU A 74 -0.83 -2.22 2.89
N ALA A 75 -0.08 -3.29 2.64
CA ALA A 75 0.03 -4.44 3.53
C ALA A 75 0.75 -4.07 4.84
N GLY A 76 1.85 -3.33 4.76
CA GLY A 76 2.57 -2.82 5.93
C GLY A 76 1.70 -1.89 6.79
N ALA A 77 0.97 -0.97 6.15
CA ALA A 77 0.02 -0.14 6.87
C ALA A 77 -1.15 -0.95 7.47
N ALA A 78 -1.56 -2.05 6.85
CA ALA A 78 -2.61 -2.94 7.37
C ALA A 78 -2.11 -3.77 8.56
N TRP A 79 -0.88 -4.24 8.50
CA TRP A 79 -0.21 -4.95 9.58
C TRP A 79 0.07 -4.04 10.78
N GLU A 80 0.60 -2.83 10.56
CA GLU A 80 0.76 -1.82 11.63
C GLU A 80 -0.60 -1.47 12.26
N ARG A 81 -1.69 -1.45 11.49
CA ARG A 81 -3.06 -1.26 11.98
C ARG A 81 -3.52 -2.42 12.88
N GLU A 82 -3.27 -3.65 12.48
CA GLU A 82 -3.67 -4.85 13.22
C GLU A 82 -2.88 -5.03 14.52
N VAL A 83 -1.59 -4.69 14.48
CA VAL A 83 -0.71 -4.68 15.66
C VAL A 83 -1.04 -3.53 16.62
N SER A 84 -1.49 -2.38 16.12
CA SER A 84 -1.77 -1.19 16.94
C SER A 84 -3.18 -1.13 17.55
N GLY A 85 -4.11 -1.98 17.10
CA GLY A 85 -5.46 -2.11 17.69
C GLY A 85 -6.34 -0.84 17.65
N GLY A 86 -5.96 0.18 16.89
CA GLY A 86 -6.68 1.46 16.82
C GLY A 86 -7.80 1.45 15.77
N PRO A 87 -8.92 2.17 15.98
CA PRO A 87 -9.97 2.30 14.98
C PRO A 87 -9.44 2.96 13.70
N LEU A 88 -9.90 2.48 12.53
CA LEU A 88 -9.59 3.05 11.21
C LEU A 88 -9.97 4.54 11.18
N GLN A 89 -8.97 5.41 11.23
CA GLN A 89 -9.17 6.86 11.09
C GLN A 89 -9.22 7.22 9.61
N ASN A 90 -10.37 7.70 9.15
CA ASN A 90 -10.50 8.29 7.81
C ASN A 90 -10.06 9.77 7.85
N LEU A 91 -10.02 10.42 6.68
CA LEU A 91 -9.58 11.82 6.57
C LEU A 91 -10.45 12.78 7.40
N THR A 92 -11.75 12.51 7.52
CA THR A 92 -12.65 13.29 8.38
C THR A 92 -12.27 13.18 9.85
N ASP A 93 -11.91 12.00 10.32
CA ASP A 93 -11.51 11.76 11.71
C ASP A 93 -10.19 12.47 12.03
N LEU A 94 -9.20 12.38 11.13
CA LEU A 94 -7.93 13.10 11.26
C LEU A 94 -8.14 14.62 11.34
N ARG A 95 -9.01 15.18 10.48
CA ARG A 95 -9.34 16.60 10.52
C ARG A 95 -10.03 17.00 11.82
N LYS A 96 -10.99 16.19 12.29
CA LYS A 96 -11.73 16.44 13.54
C LYS A 96 -10.81 16.38 14.76
N ALA A 97 -9.84 15.46 14.79
CA ALA A 97 -8.83 15.37 15.84
C ALA A 97 -7.97 16.65 15.96
N ARG A 98 -7.85 17.41 14.87
CA ARG A 98 -7.18 18.73 14.84
C ARG A 98 -8.13 19.91 15.06
N HIS A 99 -9.39 19.66 15.39
CA HIS A 99 -10.43 20.69 15.58
C HIS A 99 -10.55 21.67 14.39
N MET A 100 -10.29 21.17 13.17
CA MET A 100 -10.40 21.97 11.95
C MET A 100 -11.76 21.73 11.28
N THR A 101 -12.40 22.80 10.81
CA THR A 101 -13.55 22.66 9.90
C THR A 101 -13.07 22.33 8.50
N VAL A 102 -13.93 21.71 7.67
CA VAL A 102 -13.61 21.43 6.25
C VAL A 102 -13.16 22.71 5.56
N GLY A 103 -13.93 23.80 5.67
CA GLY A 103 -13.56 25.09 5.07
C GLY A 103 -12.28 25.73 5.63
N ARG A 104 -11.86 25.41 6.87
CA ARG A 104 -10.57 25.89 7.41
C ARG A 104 -9.40 25.13 6.81
N LEU A 105 -9.51 23.80 6.71
CA LEU A 105 -8.48 22.98 6.10
C LEU A 105 -8.36 23.24 4.60
N ALA A 106 -9.49 23.37 3.89
CA ALA A 106 -9.53 23.70 2.46
C ALA A 106 -8.78 25.01 2.16
N ARG A 107 -9.09 26.08 2.91
CA ARG A 107 -8.38 27.37 2.80
C ARG A 107 -6.89 27.25 3.11
N HIS A 108 -6.51 26.48 4.13
CA HIS A 108 -5.11 26.26 4.48
C HIS A 108 -4.34 25.56 3.34
N LEU A 109 -4.99 24.63 2.66
CA LEU A 109 -4.42 23.89 1.52
C LEU A 109 -4.55 24.63 0.18
N LYS A 110 -5.25 25.79 0.15
CA LYS A 110 -5.68 26.47 -1.07
C LYS A 110 -6.43 25.52 -2.02
N LEU A 111 -7.42 24.81 -1.49
CA LEU A 111 -8.30 23.93 -2.25
C LEU A 111 -9.75 24.42 -2.15
N PRO A 112 -10.56 24.19 -3.20
CA PRO A 112 -12.00 24.34 -3.10
C PRO A 112 -12.57 23.51 -1.95
N VAL A 113 -13.48 24.11 -1.18
CA VAL A 113 -14.10 23.44 -0.02
C VAL A 113 -14.85 22.17 -0.45
N ASP A 114 -15.52 22.23 -1.60
CA ASP A 114 -16.25 21.10 -2.17
C ASP A 114 -15.33 19.92 -2.52
N LEU A 115 -14.16 20.21 -3.10
CA LEU A 115 -13.17 19.18 -3.41
C LEU A 115 -12.67 18.47 -2.15
N LEU A 116 -12.37 19.22 -1.08
CA LEU A 116 -11.97 18.61 0.18
C LEU A 116 -13.10 17.76 0.77
N ALA A 117 -14.36 18.20 0.66
CA ALA A 117 -15.50 17.41 1.08
C ALA A 117 -15.65 16.11 0.27
N ARG A 118 -15.42 16.15 -1.05
CA ARG A 118 -15.40 14.97 -1.93
C ARG A 118 -14.28 13.99 -1.57
N LEU A 119 -13.09 14.50 -1.23
CA LEU A 119 -11.98 13.69 -0.75
C LEU A 119 -12.33 12.96 0.55
N GLU A 120 -12.92 13.68 1.52
CA GLU A 120 -13.36 13.08 2.79
C GLU A 120 -14.49 12.04 2.63
N ARG A 121 -15.33 12.19 1.61
CA ARG A 121 -16.37 11.22 1.25
C ARG A 121 -15.87 10.05 0.38
N GLY A 122 -14.58 10.01 0.04
CA GLY A 122 -14.02 8.98 -0.82
C GLY A 122 -14.52 9.03 -2.27
N LYS A 123 -14.99 10.20 -2.74
CA LYS A 123 -15.52 10.39 -4.12
C LYS A 123 -14.44 10.78 -5.14
N VAL A 124 -13.18 10.76 -4.73
CA VAL A 124 -12.02 11.00 -5.59
C VAL A 124 -11.13 9.75 -5.58
N ARG A 125 -10.74 9.28 -6.76
CA ARG A 125 -9.86 8.11 -6.90
C ARG A 125 -8.48 8.41 -6.30
N VAL A 126 -8.11 7.69 -5.25
CA VAL A 126 -6.86 7.91 -4.49
C VAL A 126 -5.61 7.89 -5.36
N ALA A 127 -5.54 6.97 -6.33
CA ALA A 127 -4.42 6.86 -7.26
C ALA A 127 -4.19 8.10 -8.15
N THR A 128 -5.18 9.00 -8.24
CA THR A 128 -5.09 10.24 -9.02
C THR A 128 -4.76 11.47 -8.18
N ILE A 129 -4.65 11.32 -6.86
CA ILE A 129 -4.33 12.41 -5.94
C ILE A 129 -2.84 12.74 -6.05
N PRO A 130 -2.45 14.00 -6.30
CA PRO A 130 -1.05 14.39 -6.39
C PRO A 130 -0.29 14.18 -5.09
N GLU A 131 0.96 13.75 -5.17
CA GLU A 131 1.80 13.51 -3.98
C GLU A 131 1.95 14.75 -3.11
N ARG A 132 2.17 15.90 -3.75
CA ARG A 132 2.24 17.21 -3.09
C ARG A 132 1.01 17.52 -2.24
N LEU A 133 -0.17 17.01 -2.59
CA LEU A 133 -1.36 17.15 -1.76
C LEU A 133 -1.32 16.24 -0.53
N ILE A 134 -0.83 15.02 -0.68
CA ILE A 134 -0.66 14.09 0.43
C ILE A 134 0.32 14.66 1.46
N GLU A 135 1.44 15.21 0.99
CA GLU A 135 2.44 15.88 1.84
C GLU A 135 1.86 17.09 2.57
N ARG A 136 1.12 17.96 1.86
CA ARG A 136 0.48 19.12 2.48
C ARG A 136 -0.60 18.76 3.49
N LEU A 137 -1.36 17.68 3.23
CA LEU A 137 -2.32 17.15 4.19
C LEU A 137 -1.61 16.61 5.43
N ALA A 138 -0.49 15.91 5.26
CA ALA A 138 0.32 15.39 6.35
C ALA A 138 0.85 16.53 7.23
N GLU A 139 1.39 17.59 6.62
CA GLU A 139 1.84 18.79 7.33
C GLU A 139 0.68 19.48 8.07
N ALA A 140 -0.42 19.77 7.37
CA ALA A 140 -1.57 20.48 7.93
C ALA A 140 -2.24 19.72 9.08
N LEU A 141 -2.29 18.39 8.99
CA LEU A 141 -2.88 17.51 10.00
C LEU A 141 -1.84 16.99 11.00
N GLN A 142 -0.59 17.46 10.91
CA GLN A 142 0.54 17.07 11.76
C GLN A 142 0.64 15.55 11.92
N THR A 143 0.66 14.86 10.78
CA THR A 143 0.77 13.40 10.68
C THR A 143 1.72 13.04 9.54
N THR A 144 1.89 11.76 9.23
CA THR A 144 2.76 11.29 8.14
C THR A 144 1.98 11.10 6.84
N SER A 145 2.67 11.19 5.69
CA SER A 145 2.07 10.88 4.38
C SER A 145 1.52 9.44 4.32
N SER A 146 2.15 8.49 5.03
CA SER A 146 1.63 7.10 5.13
C SER A 146 0.26 7.05 5.81
N VAL A 147 0.08 7.79 6.91
CA VAL A 147 -1.22 7.90 7.61
C VAL A 147 -2.26 8.56 6.72
N ILE A 148 -1.91 9.61 5.97
CA ILE A 148 -2.83 10.25 5.01
C ILE A 148 -3.27 9.27 3.92
N ARG A 149 -2.35 8.52 3.32
CA ARG A 149 -2.69 7.51 2.30
C ARG A 149 -3.63 6.44 2.85
N ALA A 150 -3.34 5.94 4.05
CA ALA A 150 -4.22 4.98 4.72
C ALA A 150 -5.61 5.59 4.98
N ALA A 151 -5.67 6.84 5.43
CA ALA A 151 -6.93 7.53 5.72
C ALA A 151 -7.77 7.86 4.46
N LEU A 152 -7.13 8.06 3.30
CA LEU A 152 -7.80 8.24 2.00
C LEU A 152 -8.41 6.94 1.46
N LEU A 153 -7.88 5.78 1.89
CA LEU A 153 -8.38 4.46 1.51
C LEU A 153 -9.34 3.87 2.54
N ALA A 154 -9.37 4.43 3.76
CA ALA A 154 -10.31 4.05 4.78
C ALA A 154 -11.75 4.36 4.31
N PRO A 155 -12.74 3.52 4.69
CA PRO A 155 -14.13 3.77 4.33
C PRO A 155 -14.55 5.15 4.88
N PRO A 156 -15.21 5.98 4.05
CA PRO A 156 -15.68 7.28 4.50
C PRO A 156 -16.72 7.11 5.61
N PRO A 157 -16.89 8.13 6.48
CA PRO A 157 -17.91 8.06 7.52
C PRO A 157 -19.29 7.88 6.87
N ILE A 158 -20.02 6.85 7.29
CA ILE A 158 -21.41 6.63 6.87
C ILE A 158 -22.20 7.87 7.31
N SER A 159 -22.66 8.67 6.35
CA SER A 159 -23.42 9.87 6.67
C SER A 159 -24.75 9.47 7.29
N ALA A 160 -25.18 10.18 8.34
CA ALA A 160 -26.50 9.95 8.94
C ALA A 160 -27.65 10.17 7.93
N ASN A 161 -27.43 10.99 6.90
CA ASN A 161 -28.39 11.22 5.81
C ASN A 161 -28.61 9.99 4.93
N ALA A 162 -27.59 9.14 4.73
CA ALA A 162 -27.76 7.90 3.98
C ALA A 162 -28.72 6.91 4.67
N ARG A 163 -28.89 7.03 5.99
CA ARG A 163 -29.88 6.23 6.75
C ARG A 163 -31.30 6.80 6.64
N LEU A 164 -31.44 8.12 6.66
CA LEU A 164 -32.75 8.79 6.57
C LEU A 164 -33.34 8.70 5.15
N ASN A 165 -32.51 8.85 4.11
CA ASN A 165 -32.96 8.79 2.71
C ASN A 165 -33.42 7.39 2.27
N ALA A 166 -32.91 6.33 2.91
CA ALA A 166 -33.36 4.95 2.67
C ALA A 166 -34.79 4.69 3.20
N GLU A 167 -35.23 5.44 4.22
CA GLU A 167 -36.60 5.37 4.76
C GLU A 167 -37.59 6.20 3.92
N ASP A 168 -37.15 7.32 3.33
CA ASP A 168 -37.99 8.24 2.54
C ASP A 168 -38.06 7.90 1.03
N GLY A 169 -37.37 6.86 0.56
CA GLY A 169 -37.45 6.39 -0.84
C GLY A 169 -36.85 7.34 -1.88
N ILE A 170 -36.16 8.40 -1.46
CA ILE A 170 -35.44 9.33 -2.33
C ILE A 170 -34.00 8.82 -2.46
N VAL A 171 -33.73 8.09 -3.55
CA VAL A 171 -32.36 7.72 -3.92
C VAL A 171 -31.68 8.98 -4.50
N GLU A 172 -30.97 9.74 -3.68
CA GLU A 172 -30.02 10.72 -4.20
C GLU A 172 -29.05 9.98 -5.15
N PRO A 173 -28.83 10.48 -6.37
CA PRO A 173 -27.93 9.82 -7.31
C PRO A 173 -26.56 9.72 -6.65
N GLU A 174 -26.07 8.50 -6.50
CA GLU A 174 -24.79 8.22 -5.87
C GLU A 174 -23.70 8.96 -6.63
N GLU A 175 -23.07 9.95 -5.98
CA GLU A 175 -22.01 10.74 -6.62
C GLU A 175 -20.90 9.78 -7.08
N MET A 176 -20.60 9.80 -8.39
CA MET A 176 -19.63 8.92 -9.02
C MET A 176 -18.21 9.23 -8.56
N VAL A 177 -17.38 8.20 -8.40
CA VAL A 177 -15.95 8.37 -8.09
C VAL A 177 -15.21 8.86 -9.33
N VAL A 178 -14.65 10.07 -9.25
CA VAL A 178 -13.94 10.73 -10.36
C VAL A 178 -12.44 10.89 -10.06
N SER A 179 -11.65 11.33 -11.04
CA SER A 179 -10.24 11.67 -10.82
C SER A 179 -10.09 12.98 -10.05
N PHE A 180 -8.93 13.22 -9.44
CA PHE A 180 -8.63 14.47 -8.76
C PHE A 180 -8.77 15.69 -9.68
N ALA A 181 -8.22 15.61 -10.89
CA ALA A 181 -8.28 16.71 -11.85
C ALA A 181 -9.72 17.06 -12.25
N GLN A 182 -10.57 16.04 -12.44
CA GLN A 182 -11.99 16.24 -12.73
C GLN A 182 -12.71 16.85 -11.52
N ALA A 183 -12.53 16.28 -10.32
CA ALA A 183 -13.13 16.82 -9.11
C ALA A 183 -12.69 18.27 -8.83
N PHE A 184 -11.42 18.60 -9.08
CA PHE A 184 -10.90 19.95 -8.94
C PHE A 184 -11.57 20.92 -9.91
N ALA A 185 -11.74 20.53 -11.18
CA ALA A 185 -12.43 21.35 -12.17
C ALA A 185 -13.92 21.55 -11.85
N ASP A 186 -14.61 20.48 -11.44
CA ASP A 186 -16.04 20.49 -11.09
C ASP A 186 -16.35 21.36 -9.86
N SER A 187 -15.39 21.48 -8.94
CA SER A 187 -15.54 22.31 -7.74
C SER A 187 -15.31 23.82 -7.99
N ALA A 188 -15.19 24.25 -9.25
CA ALA A 188 -15.09 25.65 -9.67
C ALA A 188 -14.04 26.46 -8.87
N PRO A 189 -12.74 26.14 -9.01
CA PRO A 189 -11.68 26.74 -8.22
C PRO A 189 -11.54 28.23 -8.52
N THR A 190 -11.23 29.01 -7.50
CA THR A 190 -10.83 30.40 -7.65
C THR A 190 -9.48 30.50 -8.39
N GLU A 191 -9.16 31.68 -8.94
CA GLU A 191 -7.86 31.90 -9.61
C GLU A 191 -6.67 31.60 -8.69
N GLU A 192 -6.79 31.93 -7.40
CA GLU A 192 -5.73 31.69 -6.42
C GLU A 192 -5.52 30.20 -6.12
N GLU A 193 -6.60 29.43 -6.03
CA GLU A 193 -6.55 27.97 -5.87
C GLU A 193 -6.01 27.30 -7.14
N TYR A 194 -6.44 27.76 -8.32
CA TYR A 194 -5.93 27.27 -9.58
C TYR A 194 -4.42 27.51 -9.71
N ALA A 195 -3.96 28.73 -9.40
CA ALA A 195 -2.54 29.07 -9.42
C ALA A 195 -1.71 28.21 -8.44
N ALA A 196 -2.29 27.83 -7.29
CA ALA A 196 -1.60 27.00 -6.30
C ALA A 196 -1.34 25.56 -6.77
N TRP A 197 -2.11 25.07 -7.75
CA TRP A 197 -2.13 23.67 -8.22
C TRP A 197 -1.98 23.51 -9.74
N ALA A 198 -1.66 24.57 -10.48
CA ALA A 198 -1.54 24.52 -11.94
C ALA A 198 -0.43 23.57 -12.44
N ASP A 199 0.67 23.47 -11.69
CA ASP A 199 1.82 22.60 -11.95
C ASP A 199 1.44 21.11 -11.83
N THR A 200 0.62 20.75 -10.85
CA THR A 200 0.20 19.36 -10.63
C THR A 200 -0.88 18.91 -11.61
N LEU A 201 -1.77 19.81 -12.02
CA LEU A 201 -2.83 19.52 -13.00
C LEU A 201 -2.29 19.30 -14.42
N SER A 202 -1.15 19.92 -14.76
CA SER A 202 -0.51 19.76 -16.07
C SER A 202 0.31 18.47 -16.22
N SER A 203 0.79 17.91 -15.10
CA SER A 203 1.60 16.68 -15.08
C SER A 203 0.79 15.38 -15.24
N ALA A 204 -0.54 15.43 -15.11
CA ALA A 204 -1.43 14.27 -15.27
C ALA A 204 -1.81 13.96 -16.74
N ARG A 205 -1.24 14.69 -17.73
CA ARG A 205 -1.51 14.52 -19.17
C ARG A 205 -0.36 13.86 -19.97
N ARG A 206 0.60 13.22 -19.31
CA ARG A 206 1.66 12.45 -20.00
C ARG A 206 1.60 10.98 -19.65
#